data_AF-A0A1I6FG08-F1
#
_entry.id   AF-A0A1I6FG08-F1
#
_cell.length_a   1.000
_cell.length_b   1.000
_cell.length_c   1.000
_cell.angle_alpha   90.00
_cell.angle_beta   90.00
_cell.angle_gamma   90.00
#
_symmetry.space_group_name_H-M   'P 1'
#
loop_
_entity.id
_entity.type
_entity.pdbx_description
1 polymer ?
#
loop_
_entity_poly.entity_id
_entity_poly.type
_entity_poly.pdbx_seq_one_letter_code
_entity_poly.pdbx_strand_id
1 'polypeptide(L)'
;MTMQQRTEPSPAAVLIAVAVLALVLTVAFGPLGFVIGLALFALMFVGTKKNSAEQIAPTRTRSRLRRLSTAGRVAIVGEAHHQDAIAEVAGLATLGLHDDTSVPATAVLVPEPAGRHDRAAVRVDLLRGDGTAITAGYLRSEQAADYQPLLDELAERGEVGSCPARIVGSGQPYGVHLYLGVPRLLLLDHEALGTAPTLPAEHQVAVMGERAHQHVLHRVVNGRTPVHVIAELRACRIARGSHTGEHTLEVLLEGECIGQLTYAMGLRYCDMAQEWRARTGRALCEAVITNEGTRGLQANLLLPR
;
A
#
# COMPACT_ATOMS: atom_id res chain seq x y z
N MET A 1 24.77 -38.67 17.18
CA MET A 1 23.65 -38.58 16.21
C MET A 1 24.24 -38.30 14.84
N THR A 2 24.50 -39.36 14.07
CA THR A 2 25.06 -39.28 12.71
C THR A 2 23.91 -39.10 11.71
N MET A 3 23.82 -37.91 11.12
CA MET A 3 22.90 -37.62 10.01
C MET A 3 23.32 -38.42 8.78
N GLN A 4 22.46 -39.34 8.36
CA GLN A 4 22.62 -40.14 7.16
C GLN A 4 22.16 -39.31 5.96
N GLN A 5 23.12 -38.71 5.24
CA GLN A 5 22.86 -38.01 3.99
C GLN A 5 22.35 -39.01 2.94
N ARG A 6 21.08 -38.90 2.57
CA ARG A 6 20.45 -39.71 1.53
C ARG A 6 20.93 -39.17 0.19
N THR A 7 21.88 -39.86 -0.43
CA THR A 7 22.36 -39.56 -1.79
C THR A 7 21.25 -39.86 -2.78
N GLU A 8 20.75 -38.82 -3.45
CA GLU A 8 19.82 -38.99 -4.56
C GLU A 8 20.54 -39.68 -5.73
N PRO A 9 19.92 -40.68 -6.38
CA PRO A 9 20.55 -41.39 -7.49
C PRO A 9 20.75 -40.44 -8.66
N SER A 10 21.96 -40.48 -9.25
CA SER A 10 22.26 -39.62 -10.40
C SER A 10 21.31 -39.93 -11.57
N PRO A 11 20.94 -38.94 -12.39
CA PRO A 11 20.04 -39.14 -13.53
C PRO A 11 20.49 -40.24 -14.49
N ALA A 12 21.81 -40.43 -14.62
CA ALA A 12 22.41 -41.48 -15.42
C ALA A 12 22.14 -42.88 -14.85
N ALA A 13 22.14 -43.04 -13.52
CA ALA A 13 21.88 -44.32 -12.87
C ALA A 13 20.42 -44.78 -13.09
N VAL A 14 19.48 -43.82 -13.07
CA VAL A 14 18.07 -44.08 -13.32
C VAL A 14 17.83 -44.51 -14.77
N LEU A 15 18.45 -43.82 -15.74
CA LEU A 15 18.34 -44.17 -17.16
C LEU A 15 18.86 -45.59 -17.45
N ILE A 16 19.99 -45.96 -16.85
CA ILE A 16 20.57 -47.30 -17.02
C ILE A 16 19.65 -48.36 -16.42
N ALA A 17 19.12 -48.15 -15.21
CA ALA A 17 18.22 -49.11 -14.57
C ALA A 17 16.94 -49.36 -15.41
N VAL A 18 16.37 -48.30 -16.00
CA VAL A 18 15.16 -48.41 -16.82
C VAL A 18 15.46 -49.08 -18.17
N ALA A 19 16.60 -48.79 -18.79
CA ALA A 19 17.00 -49.47 -20.03
C ALA A 19 17.21 -50.97 -19.81
N VAL A 20 17.83 -51.36 -18.70
CA VAL A 20 18.01 -52.77 -18.32
C VAL A 20 16.66 -53.43 -18.06
N LEU A 21 15.75 -52.78 -17.34
CA LEU A 21 14.42 -53.31 -17.06
C LEU A 21 13.60 -53.54 -18.35
N ALA A 22 13.63 -52.58 -19.28
CA ALA A 22 12.95 -52.70 -20.57
C ALA A 22 13.51 -53.84 -21.43
N LEU A 23 14.83 -54.03 -21.42
CA LEU A 23 15.49 -55.14 -22.11
C LEU A 23 15.06 -56.49 -21.53
N VAL A 24 15.06 -56.64 -20.20
CA VAL A 24 14.64 -57.86 -19.50
C VAL A 24 13.19 -58.20 -19.80
N LEU A 25 12.28 -57.20 -19.75
CA LEU A 25 10.87 -57.37 -20.10
C LEU A 25 10.68 -57.79 -21.56
N THR A 26 11.48 -57.25 -22.48
CA THR A 26 11.40 -57.58 -23.91
C THR A 26 11.85 -59.02 -24.19
N VAL A 27 12.91 -59.49 -23.51
CA VAL A 27 13.38 -60.88 -23.65
C VAL A 27 12.38 -61.87 -23.05
N ALA A 28 11.74 -61.53 -21.93
CA ALA A 28 10.82 -62.42 -21.23
C ALA A 28 9.43 -62.52 -21.87
N PHE A 29 8.90 -61.42 -22.44
CA PHE A 29 7.51 -61.34 -22.91
C PHE A 29 7.38 -60.97 -24.40
N GLY A 30 8.50 -60.99 -25.14
CA GLY A 30 8.53 -60.68 -26.56
C GLY A 30 8.01 -59.27 -26.88
N PRO A 31 7.34 -59.04 -28.02
CA PRO A 31 6.89 -57.71 -28.44
C PRO A 31 5.88 -57.08 -27.46
N LEU A 32 5.16 -57.88 -26.67
CA LEU A 32 4.25 -57.37 -25.65
C LEU A 32 5.00 -56.74 -24.47
N GLY A 33 6.16 -57.31 -24.10
CA GLY A 33 7.05 -56.78 -23.06
C GLY A 33 7.65 -55.43 -23.41
N PHE A 34 7.93 -55.19 -24.69
CA PHE A 34 8.41 -53.90 -25.18
C PHE A 34 7.36 -52.79 -25.04
N VAL A 35 6.10 -53.07 -25.37
CA VAL A 35 4.99 -52.11 -25.22
C VAL A 35 4.76 -51.74 -23.75
N ILE A 36 4.81 -52.73 -22.85
CA ILE A 36 4.66 -52.51 -21.40
C ILE A 36 5.85 -51.70 -20.85
N GLY A 37 7.08 -52.03 -21.25
CA GLY A 37 8.28 -51.29 -20.86
C GLY A 37 8.25 -49.83 -21.33
N LEU A 38 7.79 -49.58 -22.55
CA LEU A 38 7.68 -48.22 -23.11
C LEU A 38 6.53 -47.42 -22.47
N ALA A 39 5.42 -48.07 -22.12
CA ALA A 39 4.33 -47.45 -21.36
C ALA A 39 4.78 -47.05 -19.96
N LEU A 40 5.56 -47.89 -19.26
CA LEU A 40 6.15 -47.57 -17.96
C LEU A 40 7.19 -46.44 -18.06
N PHE A 41 8.01 -46.43 -19.12
CA PHE A 41 8.94 -45.34 -19.39
C PHE A 41 8.22 -44.01 -19.62
N ALA A 42 7.16 -44.02 -20.44
CA ALA A 42 6.31 -42.85 -20.66
C ALA A 42 5.64 -42.39 -19.36
N LEU A 43 5.17 -43.31 -18.51
CA LEU A 43 4.59 -42.99 -17.19
C LEU A 43 5.62 -42.36 -16.23
N MET A 44 6.88 -42.83 -16.25
CA MET A 44 7.95 -42.23 -15.43
C MET A 44 8.41 -40.86 -15.95
N PHE A 45 8.38 -40.62 -17.27
CA PHE A 45 8.72 -39.31 -17.86
C PHE A 45 7.57 -38.30 -17.81
N VAL A 46 6.32 -38.75 -17.90
CA VAL A 46 5.13 -37.91 -17.66
C VAL A 46 4.98 -37.61 -16.16
N GLY A 47 5.42 -38.52 -15.28
CA GLY A 47 5.45 -38.35 -13.83
C GLY A 47 6.52 -37.38 -13.31
N THR A 48 7.53 -37.05 -14.11
CA THR A 48 8.60 -36.09 -13.75
C THR A 48 8.41 -34.69 -14.34
N LYS A 49 7.37 -34.48 -15.16
CA LYS A 49 6.92 -33.16 -15.64
C LYS A 49 5.82 -32.55 -14.76
N LYS A 50 5.86 -32.86 -13.46
CA LYS A 50 5.12 -32.19 -12.38
C LYS A 50 6.08 -31.76 -11.27
N ASN A 51 7.23 -31.19 -11.64
CA ASN A 51 7.96 -30.35 -10.71
C ASN A 51 7.42 -28.93 -10.84
N SER A 52 6.49 -28.65 -9.93
CA SER A 52 6.60 -27.49 -9.08
C SER A 52 6.76 -26.17 -9.83
N ALA A 53 5.67 -25.76 -10.49
CA ALA A 53 5.11 -24.51 -10.00
C ALA A 53 4.88 -24.72 -8.50
N GLU A 54 5.88 -24.36 -7.69
CA GLU A 54 5.60 -23.81 -6.38
C GLU A 54 4.63 -22.66 -6.65
N GLN A 55 3.34 -23.00 -6.72
CA GLN A 55 2.39 -22.32 -5.90
C GLN A 55 3.01 -22.37 -4.50
N ILE A 56 3.88 -21.40 -4.23
CA ILE A 56 3.85 -20.70 -2.96
C ILE A 56 2.38 -20.31 -2.83
N ALA A 57 1.57 -21.24 -2.30
CA ALA A 57 0.35 -20.87 -1.63
C ALA A 57 0.84 -19.77 -0.70
N PRO A 58 0.45 -18.50 -0.91
CA PRO A 58 0.94 -17.45 -0.06
C PRO A 58 0.52 -17.89 1.33
N THR A 59 1.52 -18.26 2.13
CA THR A 59 1.39 -18.35 3.57
C THR A 59 0.83 -16.98 3.91
N ARG A 60 -0.49 -16.89 4.08
CA ARG A 60 -1.20 -15.68 4.45
C ARG A 60 -0.84 -15.44 5.91
N THR A 61 0.43 -15.14 6.17
CA THR A 61 0.76 -14.16 7.18
C THR A 61 -0.10 -12.96 6.78
N ARG A 62 -1.16 -12.70 7.55
CA ARG A 62 -1.99 -11.51 7.35
C ARG A 62 -1.06 -10.34 7.51
N SER A 63 -0.51 -9.85 6.41
CA SER A 63 0.37 -8.70 6.45
C SER A 63 -0.42 -7.54 7.02
N ARG A 64 0.19 -6.81 7.95
CA ARG A 64 -0.46 -5.68 8.60
C ARG A 64 -0.57 -4.55 7.58
N LEU A 65 -1.78 -4.04 7.36
CA LEU A 65 -1.93 -2.87 6.50
C LEU A 65 -1.28 -1.66 7.17
N ARG A 66 -0.32 -1.06 6.47
CA ARG A 66 0.31 0.19 6.84
C ARG A 66 -0.29 1.30 6.01
N ARG A 67 -0.90 2.28 6.66
CA ARG A 67 -1.40 3.46 5.96
C ARG A 67 -0.22 4.29 5.44
N LEU A 68 -0.27 4.62 4.15
CA LEU A 68 0.64 5.53 3.48
C LEU A 68 0.08 6.95 3.46
N SER A 69 0.97 7.91 3.28
CA SER A 69 0.68 9.31 3.00
C SER A 69 -0.32 9.47 1.85
N THR A 70 -1.28 10.37 2.00
CA THR A 70 -2.29 10.71 0.99
C THR A 70 -2.02 12.05 0.30
N ALA A 71 -0.86 12.67 0.62
CA ALA A 71 -0.36 13.96 0.15
C ALA A 71 0.06 13.97 -1.33
N GLY A 72 -0.79 13.49 -2.23
CA GLY A 72 -0.48 13.42 -3.66
C GLY A 72 -1.52 12.65 -4.45
N ARG A 73 -1.35 12.64 -5.77
CA ARG A 73 -2.21 11.88 -6.68
C ARG A 73 -1.35 11.12 -7.69
N VAL A 74 -1.52 9.81 -7.74
CA VAL A 74 -0.78 8.93 -8.64
C VAL A 74 -1.77 8.16 -9.50
N ALA A 75 -1.61 8.27 -10.82
CA ALA A 75 -2.35 7.43 -11.77
C ALA A 75 -1.66 6.07 -11.86
N ILE A 76 -2.44 5.02 -12.07
CA ILE A 76 -1.90 3.70 -12.35
C ILE A 76 -1.87 3.46 -13.87
N VAL A 77 -1.34 2.32 -14.28
CA VAL A 77 -1.36 1.84 -15.67
C VAL A 77 -1.79 0.40 -15.73
N GLY A 78 -2.24 -0.05 -16.90
CA GLY A 78 -2.68 -1.42 -17.13
C GLY A 78 -4.14 -1.66 -16.74
N GLU A 79 -4.89 -0.61 -16.38
CA GLU A 79 -6.31 -0.71 -15.98
C GLU A 79 -7.15 -1.37 -17.07
N ALA A 80 -6.83 -1.15 -18.34
CA ALA A 80 -7.51 -1.76 -19.47
C ALA A 80 -7.51 -3.31 -19.42
N HIS A 81 -6.51 -3.93 -18.79
CA HIS A 81 -6.42 -5.38 -18.61
C HIS A 81 -7.17 -5.89 -17.38
N HIS A 82 -7.68 -4.99 -16.53
CA HIS A 82 -8.29 -5.29 -15.24
C HIS A 82 -9.67 -4.65 -15.06
N GLN A 83 -10.36 -4.31 -16.16
CA GLN A 83 -11.64 -3.61 -16.11
C GLN A 83 -12.75 -4.38 -15.38
N ASP A 84 -12.78 -5.71 -15.50
CA ASP A 84 -13.75 -6.55 -14.78
C ASP A 84 -13.53 -6.50 -13.26
N ALA A 85 -12.27 -6.55 -12.84
CA ALA A 85 -11.87 -6.44 -11.44
C ALA A 85 -12.23 -5.07 -10.85
N ILE A 86 -11.96 -4.01 -11.60
CA ILE A 86 -12.26 -2.64 -11.17
C ILE A 86 -13.78 -2.43 -11.10
N ALA A 87 -14.54 -2.94 -12.08
CA ALA A 87 -15.99 -2.87 -12.10
C ALA A 87 -16.64 -3.60 -10.92
N GLU A 88 -16.08 -4.74 -10.52
CA GLU A 88 -16.54 -5.50 -9.35
C GLU A 88 -16.45 -4.65 -8.08
N VAL A 89 -15.29 -4.04 -7.82
CA VAL A 89 -15.08 -3.17 -6.65
C VAL A 89 -15.97 -1.93 -6.72
N ALA A 90 -16.10 -1.32 -7.91
CA ALA A 90 -16.96 -0.16 -8.11
C ALA A 90 -18.44 -0.50 -7.84
N GLY A 91 -18.93 -1.63 -8.33
CA GLY A 91 -20.31 -2.08 -8.12
C GLY A 91 -20.62 -2.33 -6.65
N LEU A 92 -19.70 -2.93 -5.91
CA LEU A 92 -19.84 -3.17 -4.47
C LEU A 92 -19.95 -1.87 -3.66
N ALA A 93 -19.17 -0.85 -4.01
CA ALA A 93 -19.16 0.42 -3.29
C ALA A 93 -20.32 1.37 -3.70
N THR A 94 -20.93 1.16 -4.86
CA THR A 94 -22.09 1.97 -5.34
C THR A 94 -23.39 1.62 -4.61
N LEU A 95 -23.47 0.47 -3.93
CA LEU A 95 -24.65 0.05 -3.15
C LEU A 95 -24.94 0.94 -1.92
N GLY A 96 -24.11 1.94 -1.63
CA GLY A 96 -24.27 2.84 -0.48
C GLY A 96 -24.20 4.34 -0.76
N LEU A 97 -23.98 4.78 -2.00
CA LEU A 97 -23.78 6.20 -2.34
C LEU A 97 -24.48 6.55 -3.65
N HIS A 98 -25.56 7.32 -3.55
CA HIS A 98 -26.14 8.03 -4.70
C HIS A 98 -25.39 9.37 -4.84
N ASP A 99 -24.91 9.64 -6.05
CA ASP A 99 -24.50 10.96 -6.57
C ASP A 99 -23.00 11.33 -6.61
N ASP A 100 -22.07 10.43 -6.29
CA ASP A 100 -20.63 10.71 -6.46
C ASP A 100 -20.13 10.19 -7.83
N THR A 101 -19.54 11.07 -8.65
CA THR A 101 -18.95 10.72 -9.98
C THR A 101 -17.70 9.83 -9.87
N SER A 102 -17.30 9.52 -8.64
CA SER A 102 -16.17 8.68 -8.30
C SER A 102 -16.48 7.78 -7.12
N VAL A 103 -16.11 6.50 -7.23
CA VAL A 103 -16.35 5.50 -6.19
C VAL A 103 -15.11 5.40 -5.29
N PRO A 104 -15.23 5.59 -3.97
CA PRO A 104 -14.09 5.42 -3.06
C PRO A 104 -13.70 3.95 -2.93
N ALA A 105 -12.39 3.70 -2.89
CA ALA A 105 -11.80 2.38 -2.66
C ALA A 105 -10.55 2.50 -1.78
N THR A 106 -10.05 1.37 -1.28
CA THR A 106 -8.72 1.29 -0.64
C THR A 106 -7.80 0.49 -1.55
N ALA A 107 -6.67 1.08 -1.92
CA ALA A 107 -5.63 0.40 -2.67
C ALA A 107 -4.52 -0.10 -1.75
N VAL A 108 -3.87 -1.16 -2.18
CA VAL A 108 -2.72 -1.81 -1.55
C VAL A 108 -1.62 -1.90 -2.59
N LEU A 109 -0.42 -1.47 -2.20
CA LEU A 109 0.75 -1.46 -3.07
C LEU A 109 1.62 -2.67 -2.74
N VAL A 110 1.81 -3.54 -3.72
CA VAL A 110 2.52 -4.80 -3.59
C VAL A 110 3.76 -4.77 -4.49
N PRO A 111 4.97 -4.65 -3.94
CA PRO A 111 6.18 -4.79 -4.75
C PRO A 111 6.26 -6.23 -5.26
N GLU A 112 6.54 -6.39 -6.55
CA GLU A 112 6.77 -7.70 -7.14
C GLU A 112 8.27 -8.01 -7.12
N PRO A 113 8.66 -9.27 -6.83
CA PRO A 113 10.04 -9.68 -6.94
C PRO A 113 10.52 -9.47 -8.39
N ALA A 114 11.74 -8.99 -8.55
CA ALA A 114 12.29 -8.52 -9.81
C ALA A 114 11.97 -9.47 -10.99
N GLY A 115 11.01 -9.07 -11.82
CA GLY A 115 10.55 -9.85 -12.97
C GLY A 115 11.44 -9.65 -14.19
N ARG A 116 11.18 -10.44 -15.25
CA ARG A 116 11.90 -10.32 -16.54
C ARG A 116 11.65 -8.96 -17.23
N HIS A 117 10.51 -8.34 -16.99
CA HIS A 117 10.03 -7.16 -17.73
C HIS A 117 10.27 -5.85 -16.99
N ASP A 118 10.05 -5.83 -15.67
CA ASP A 118 10.31 -4.69 -14.81
C ASP A 118 10.80 -5.20 -13.46
N ARG A 119 11.99 -4.76 -13.07
CA ARG A 119 12.61 -5.15 -11.80
C ARG A 119 12.03 -4.37 -10.62
N ALA A 120 11.39 -3.25 -10.91
CA ALA A 120 10.81 -2.34 -9.93
C ALA A 120 9.28 -2.35 -9.93
N ALA A 121 8.66 -3.39 -10.49
CA ALA A 121 7.21 -3.45 -10.63
C ALA A 121 6.52 -3.35 -9.27
N VAL A 122 5.58 -2.41 -9.15
CA VAL A 122 4.69 -2.27 -8.01
C VAL A 122 3.27 -2.49 -8.51
N ARG A 123 2.68 -3.61 -8.11
CA ARG A 123 1.29 -3.95 -8.40
C ARG A 123 0.36 -3.18 -7.46
N VAL A 124 -0.78 -2.76 -7.99
CA VAL A 124 -1.82 -2.07 -7.25
C VAL A 124 -3.05 -2.96 -7.19
N ASP A 125 -3.36 -3.41 -5.98
CA ASP A 125 -4.52 -4.23 -5.68
C ASP A 125 -5.59 -3.38 -4.95
N LEU A 126 -6.86 -3.50 -5.33
CA LEU A 126 -7.98 -2.86 -4.63
C LEU A 126 -8.55 -3.83 -3.59
N LEU A 127 -8.76 -3.34 -2.36
CA LEU A 127 -9.41 -4.10 -1.30
C LEU A 127 -10.90 -4.19 -1.53
N ARG A 128 -11.42 -5.41 -1.38
CA ARG A 128 -12.83 -5.72 -1.31
C ARG A 128 -13.34 -5.63 0.13
N GLY A 129 -14.67 -5.51 0.28
CA GLY A 129 -15.33 -5.50 1.59
C GLY A 129 -15.15 -6.78 2.40
N ASP A 130 -14.80 -7.90 1.76
CA ASP A 130 -14.49 -9.18 2.40
C ASP A 130 -13.03 -9.30 2.89
N GLY A 131 -12.24 -8.25 2.70
CA GLY A 131 -10.81 -8.20 3.06
C GLY A 131 -9.88 -8.90 2.07
N THR A 132 -10.40 -9.41 0.94
CA THR A 132 -9.55 -9.86 -0.18
C THR A 132 -9.12 -8.66 -1.04
N ALA A 133 -8.09 -8.85 -1.86
CA ALA A 133 -7.59 -7.82 -2.77
C ALA A 133 -7.61 -8.35 -4.20
N ILE A 134 -7.91 -7.48 -5.18
CA ILE A 134 -7.86 -7.80 -6.60
C ILE A 134 -7.05 -6.77 -7.37
N THR A 135 -6.24 -7.21 -8.32
CA THR A 135 -5.38 -6.33 -9.11
C THR A 135 -6.18 -5.39 -9.99
N ALA A 136 -5.87 -4.11 -9.89
CA ALA A 136 -6.41 -3.05 -10.76
C ALA A 136 -5.37 -2.53 -11.77
N GLY A 137 -4.08 -2.74 -11.52
CA GLY A 137 -3.02 -2.30 -12.41
C GLY A 137 -1.67 -2.20 -11.70
N TYR A 138 -0.82 -1.32 -12.19
CA TYR A 138 0.55 -1.14 -11.73
C TYR A 138 0.90 0.35 -11.64
N LEU A 139 1.87 0.69 -10.79
CA LEU A 139 2.52 1.99 -10.91
C LEU A 139 3.32 2.05 -12.22
N ARG A 140 3.45 3.25 -12.80
CA ARG A 140 4.34 3.47 -13.94
C ARG A 140 5.78 3.17 -13.53
N SER A 141 6.58 2.54 -14.40
CA SER A 141 7.93 2.09 -14.06
C SER A 141 8.83 3.16 -13.43
N GLU A 142 8.77 4.41 -13.91
CA GLU A 142 9.53 5.53 -13.32
C GLU A 142 9.13 5.78 -11.86
N GLN A 143 7.84 5.77 -11.56
CA GLN A 143 7.34 5.95 -10.20
C GLN A 143 7.62 4.71 -9.36
N ALA A 144 7.38 3.52 -9.91
CA ALA A 144 7.55 2.25 -9.24
C ALA A 144 8.99 2.08 -8.70
N ALA A 145 10.00 2.52 -9.47
CA ALA A 145 11.40 2.56 -9.04
C ALA A 145 11.66 3.39 -7.77
N ASP A 146 10.94 4.50 -7.59
CA ASP A 146 11.09 5.34 -6.41
C ASP A 146 10.31 4.80 -5.20
N TYR A 147 9.17 4.13 -5.41
CA TYR A 147 8.34 3.57 -4.34
C TYR A 147 8.83 2.20 -3.85
N GLN A 148 9.34 1.35 -4.76
CA GLN A 148 9.65 -0.05 -4.46
C GLN A 148 10.57 -0.23 -3.25
N PRO A 149 11.70 0.49 -3.09
CA PRO A 149 12.59 0.26 -1.95
C PRO A 149 11.88 0.47 -0.61
N LEU A 150 11.01 1.49 -0.52
CA LEU A 150 10.24 1.80 0.69
C LEU A 150 9.16 0.75 0.96
N LEU A 151 8.56 0.19 -0.09
CA LEU A 151 7.55 -0.87 0.02
C LEU A 151 8.17 -2.22 0.37
N ASP A 152 9.38 -2.51 -0.13
CA ASP A 152 10.16 -3.68 0.24
C ASP A 152 10.52 -3.63 1.73
N GLU A 153 10.96 -2.47 2.25
CA GLU A 153 11.19 -2.29 3.69
C GLU A 153 9.94 -2.57 4.55
N LEU A 154 8.75 -2.23 4.06
CA LEU A 154 7.49 -2.57 4.72
C LEU A 154 7.22 -4.08 4.64
N ALA A 155 7.41 -4.68 3.47
CA ALA A 155 7.19 -6.10 3.25
C ALA A 155 8.11 -6.97 4.13
N GLU A 156 9.38 -6.58 4.30
CA GLU A 156 10.34 -7.23 5.22
C GLU A 156 9.87 -7.20 6.68
N ARG A 157 9.09 -6.19 7.08
CA ARG A 157 8.47 -6.07 8.40
C ARG A 157 7.12 -6.80 8.50
N GLY A 158 6.67 -7.47 7.44
CA GLY A 158 5.36 -8.10 7.36
C GLY A 158 4.22 -7.10 7.23
N GLU A 159 4.50 -5.89 6.76
CA GLU A 159 3.52 -4.83 6.49
C GLU A 159 3.27 -4.69 4.99
N VAL A 160 2.10 -4.17 4.61
CA VAL A 160 1.82 -3.78 3.22
C VAL A 160 1.24 -2.38 3.20
N GLY A 161 1.81 -1.53 2.34
CA GLY A 161 1.35 -0.16 2.15
C GLY A 161 -0.06 -0.10 1.60
N SER A 162 -0.91 0.74 2.19
CA SER A 162 -2.29 0.99 1.78
C SER A 162 -2.57 2.48 1.69
N CYS A 163 -3.39 2.88 0.72
CA CYS A 163 -3.83 4.26 0.56
C CYS A 163 -5.25 4.34 0.02
N PRO A 164 -5.97 5.46 0.22
CA PRO A 164 -7.24 5.69 -0.43
C PRO A 164 -7.05 5.77 -1.95
N ALA A 165 -8.03 5.24 -2.68
CA ALA A 165 -8.11 5.30 -4.13
C ALA A 165 -9.52 5.72 -4.54
N ARG A 166 -9.64 6.16 -5.79
CA ARG A 166 -10.92 6.52 -6.41
C ARG A 166 -11.00 5.90 -7.77
N ILE A 167 -12.13 5.25 -7.99
CA ILE A 167 -12.51 4.68 -9.27
C ILE A 167 -13.38 5.72 -9.97
N VAL A 168 -13.02 6.09 -11.19
CA VAL A 168 -13.74 7.08 -12.01
C VAL A 168 -14.28 6.43 -13.28
N GLY A 169 -15.36 7.00 -13.80
CA GLY A 169 -16.06 6.49 -14.98
C GLY A 169 -17.37 5.82 -14.62
N SER A 170 -18.38 5.98 -15.48
CA SER A 170 -19.70 5.37 -15.35
C SER A 170 -19.99 4.52 -16.59
N GLY A 171 -19.90 3.19 -16.47
CA GLY A 171 -20.26 2.28 -17.57
C GLY A 171 -19.12 1.83 -18.50
N GLN A 172 -17.86 1.89 -18.03
CA GLN A 172 -16.63 1.50 -18.74
C GLN A 172 -16.13 2.50 -19.83
N PRO A 173 -14.80 2.68 -19.99
CA PRO A 173 -13.71 2.13 -19.16
C PRO A 173 -13.60 2.86 -17.82
N TYR A 174 -13.32 2.11 -16.75
CA TYR A 174 -12.98 2.68 -15.45
C TYR A 174 -11.51 3.10 -15.40
N GLY A 175 -11.26 4.25 -14.78
CA GLY A 175 -9.92 4.69 -14.38
C GLY A 175 -9.74 4.61 -12.88
N VAL A 176 -8.51 4.41 -12.42
CA VAL A 176 -8.18 4.39 -10.99
C VAL A 176 -7.08 5.40 -10.71
N HIS A 177 -7.27 6.20 -9.67
CA HIS A 177 -6.21 7.08 -9.16
C HIS A 177 -6.06 6.90 -7.66
N LEU A 178 -4.81 6.94 -7.22
CA LEU A 178 -4.39 6.76 -5.83
C LEU A 178 -4.18 8.13 -5.19
N TYR A 179 -4.61 8.27 -3.94
CA TYR A 179 -4.14 9.34 -3.07
C TYR A 179 -2.89 8.86 -2.36
N LEU A 180 -1.75 9.14 -2.97
CA LEU A 180 -0.45 8.62 -2.56
C LEU A 180 0.56 9.76 -2.55
N GLY A 181 1.13 10.01 -1.39
CA GLY A 181 2.18 11.00 -1.23
C GLY A 181 3.49 10.57 -1.87
N VAL A 182 4.35 11.55 -2.15
CA VAL A 182 5.66 11.33 -2.77
C VAL A 182 6.54 10.38 -1.92
N PRO A 183 7.46 9.61 -2.54
CA PRO A 183 8.28 8.61 -1.85
C PRO A 183 8.96 9.13 -0.57
N ARG A 184 9.54 10.34 -0.60
CA ARG A 184 10.22 10.94 0.54
C ARG A 184 9.31 11.22 1.76
N LEU A 185 8.00 11.31 1.56
CA LEU A 185 6.99 11.57 2.59
C LEU A 185 5.97 10.43 2.70
N LEU A 186 6.30 9.27 2.13
CA LEU A 186 5.37 8.15 1.98
C LEU A 186 4.95 7.57 3.32
N LEU A 187 5.90 7.44 4.23
CA LEU A 187 5.71 6.83 5.54
C LEU A 187 5.30 7.89 6.56
N LEU A 188 4.18 7.65 7.22
CA LEU A 188 3.73 8.41 8.37
C LEU A 188 4.48 7.92 9.61
N ASP A 189 5.09 8.84 10.34
CA ASP A 189 5.87 8.51 11.56
C ASP A 189 4.97 8.14 12.76
N HIS A 190 3.66 8.38 12.67
CA HIS A 190 2.70 8.11 13.74
C HIS A 190 1.95 6.77 13.53
N GLU A 191 2.52 5.67 14.02
CA GLU A 191 1.88 4.35 13.96
C GLU A 191 0.59 4.26 14.78
N ALA A 192 0.53 5.02 15.88
CA ALA A 192 -0.54 4.95 16.88
C ALA A 192 -1.93 5.37 16.34
N LEU A 193 -1.97 6.10 15.22
CA LEU A 193 -3.22 6.54 14.60
C LEU A 193 -3.77 5.54 13.58
N GLY A 194 -3.05 4.44 13.31
CA GLY A 194 -3.52 3.29 12.56
C GLY A 194 -4.19 3.65 11.23
N THR A 195 -5.45 3.23 11.08
CA THR A 195 -6.30 3.48 9.90
C THR A 195 -7.29 4.63 10.09
N ALA A 196 -7.08 5.49 11.11
CA ALA A 196 -8.00 6.58 11.39
C ALA A 196 -8.16 7.50 10.17
N PRO A 197 -9.40 7.83 9.77
CA PRO A 197 -9.66 8.64 8.59
C PRO A 197 -9.18 10.07 8.83
N THR A 198 -8.45 10.63 7.87
CA THR A 198 -8.06 12.06 7.88
C THR A 198 -8.83 12.81 6.81
N LEU A 199 -8.93 14.13 7.02
CA LEU A 199 -9.28 15.07 5.97
C LEU A 199 -8.38 14.85 4.73
N PRO A 200 -8.93 15.03 3.51
CA PRO A 200 -8.16 14.99 2.27
C PRO A 200 -6.93 15.92 2.29
N ALA A 201 -5.79 15.40 1.86
CA ALA A 201 -4.50 16.09 1.89
C ALA A 201 -4.19 16.78 0.55
N GLU A 202 -4.83 17.92 0.26
CA GLU A 202 -4.81 18.53 -1.08
C GLU A 202 -3.96 19.80 -1.20
N HIS A 203 -3.91 20.63 -0.15
CA HIS A 203 -3.19 21.90 -0.14
C HIS A 203 -2.50 22.16 1.20
N GLN A 204 -1.34 22.80 1.14
CA GLN A 204 -0.56 23.15 2.32
C GLN A 204 -1.09 24.43 2.99
N VAL A 205 -1.33 24.36 4.29
CA VAL A 205 -1.76 25.49 5.13
C VAL A 205 -0.79 25.62 6.29
N ALA A 206 -0.11 26.77 6.36
CA ALA A 206 0.87 27.04 7.41
C ALA A 206 0.20 27.19 8.78
N VAL A 207 0.84 26.61 9.80
CA VAL A 207 0.44 26.78 11.19
C VAL A 207 1.12 28.02 11.77
N MET A 208 0.37 28.80 12.55
CA MET A 208 0.88 30.02 13.18
C MET A 208 1.17 29.77 14.66
N GLY A 209 2.22 30.42 15.17
CA GLY A 209 2.59 30.36 16.59
C GLY A 209 3.58 29.25 16.97
N GLU A 210 4.00 28.45 16.00
CA GLU A 210 4.87 27.27 16.17
C GLU A 210 6.21 27.55 16.85
N ARG A 211 6.70 28.80 16.77
CA ARG A 211 7.92 29.23 17.45
C ARG A 211 7.84 29.04 18.97
N ALA A 212 6.66 29.14 19.57
CA ALA A 212 6.47 28.88 21.00
C ALA A 212 6.47 27.37 21.34
N HIS A 213 6.31 26.52 20.33
CA HIS A 213 6.10 25.07 20.46
C HIS A 213 7.22 24.24 19.83
N GLN A 214 8.40 24.83 19.62
CA GLN A 214 9.55 24.14 19.01
C GLN A 214 9.96 22.88 19.79
N HIS A 215 9.77 22.85 21.10
CA HIS A 215 10.05 21.67 21.93
C HIS A 215 9.20 20.45 21.52
N VAL A 216 7.90 20.64 21.22
CA VAL A 216 7.01 19.59 20.73
C VAL A 216 7.46 19.13 19.34
N LEU A 217 7.73 20.08 18.43
CA LEU A 217 8.17 19.77 17.08
C LEU A 217 9.49 18.99 17.07
N HIS A 218 10.48 19.40 17.86
CA HIS A 218 11.76 18.69 17.96
C HIS A 218 11.59 17.25 18.48
N ARG A 219 10.69 17.03 19.43
CA ARG A 219 10.39 15.69 19.96
C ARG A 219 9.77 14.79 18.90
N VAL A 220 8.76 15.28 18.18
CA VAL A 220 8.07 14.53 17.12
C VAL A 220 9.02 14.20 15.96
N VAL A 221 9.82 15.18 15.54
CA VAL A 221 10.77 15.07 14.43
C VAL A 221 11.94 14.13 14.77
N ASN A 222 12.37 14.13 16.04
CA ASN A 222 13.48 13.32 16.55
C ASN A 222 14.73 13.35 15.64
N GLY A 223 15.11 14.56 15.18
CA GLY A 223 16.28 14.80 14.33
C GLY A 223 16.14 14.45 12.85
N ARG A 224 15.00 13.90 12.40
CA ARG A 224 14.75 13.56 10.99
C ARG A 224 13.95 14.70 10.35
N THR A 225 14.38 15.29 9.24
CA THR A 225 13.52 16.23 8.48
C THR A 225 13.69 16.07 6.98
N PRO A 226 12.62 16.18 6.17
CA PRO A 226 11.23 16.42 6.56
C PRO A 226 10.58 15.18 7.20
N VAL A 227 9.54 15.39 8.00
CA VAL A 227 8.72 14.30 8.57
C VAL A 227 7.28 14.50 8.19
N HIS A 228 6.61 13.38 7.89
CA HIS A 228 5.18 13.36 7.65
C HIS A 228 4.43 12.77 8.84
N VAL A 229 3.51 13.53 9.39
CA VAL A 229 2.79 13.22 10.63
C VAL A 229 1.28 13.42 10.45
N ILE A 230 0.51 12.96 11.43
CA ILE A 230 -0.91 13.27 11.54
C ILE A 230 -1.10 14.28 12.67
N ALA A 231 -1.80 15.37 12.37
CA ALA A 231 -2.20 16.38 13.33
C ALA A 231 -3.70 16.27 13.63
N GLU A 232 -4.11 16.73 14.81
CA GLU A 232 -5.52 16.94 15.16
C GLU A 232 -5.85 18.44 15.08
N LEU A 233 -7.02 18.74 14.53
CA LEU A 233 -7.64 20.06 14.56
C LEU A 233 -8.67 20.11 15.68
N ARG A 234 -8.60 21.15 16.51
CA ARG A 234 -9.59 21.42 17.56
C ARG A 234 -10.06 22.86 17.50
N ALA A 235 -11.35 23.08 17.74
CA ALA A 235 -11.90 24.43 17.82
C ALA A 235 -11.27 25.18 18.99
N CYS A 236 -10.80 26.40 18.73
CA CYS A 236 -10.29 27.31 19.74
C CYS A 236 -10.68 28.75 19.42
N ARG A 237 -10.19 29.69 20.22
CA ARG A 237 -10.32 31.13 19.96
C ARG A 237 -8.94 31.75 19.82
N ILE A 238 -8.82 32.71 18.91
CA ILE A 238 -7.56 33.43 18.68
C ILE A 238 -7.18 34.19 19.95
N ALA A 239 -6.00 33.89 20.49
CA ALA A 239 -5.55 34.48 21.75
C ALA A 239 -4.91 35.88 21.60
N ARG A 240 -4.41 36.24 20.41
CA ARG A 240 -3.64 37.48 20.18
C ARG A 240 -3.88 38.05 18.79
N GLY A 241 -3.79 39.38 18.65
CA GLY A 241 -3.87 40.11 17.38
C GLY A 241 -5.22 40.80 17.14
N SER A 242 -5.44 41.27 15.90
CA SER A 242 -6.63 42.04 15.50
C SER A 242 -7.95 41.25 15.57
N HIS A 243 -7.88 39.92 15.57
CA HIS A 243 -9.04 39.01 15.60
C HIS A 243 -9.13 38.25 16.94
N THR A 244 -8.68 38.86 18.04
CA THR A 244 -8.70 38.20 19.36
C THR A 244 -10.13 37.85 19.77
N GLY A 245 -10.35 36.62 20.24
CA GLY A 245 -11.65 36.11 20.64
C GLY A 245 -12.45 35.43 19.53
N GLU A 246 -12.07 35.63 18.27
CA GLU A 246 -12.71 34.96 17.13
C GLU A 246 -12.39 33.47 17.07
N HIS A 247 -13.29 32.70 16.45
CA HIS A 247 -13.16 31.26 16.31
C HIS A 247 -12.09 30.88 15.26
N THR A 248 -11.25 29.90 15.60
CA THR A 248 -10.28 29.28 14.69
C THR A 248 -10.05 27.82 15.09
N LEU A 249 -9.06 27.18 14.46
CA LEU A 249 -8.60 25.84 14.80
C LEU A 249 -7.19 25.90 15.39
N GLU A 250 -7.02 25.31 16.57
CA GLU A 250 -5.69 24.94 17.06
C GLU A 250 -5.26 23.60 16.46
N VAL A 251 -3.94 23.44 16.37
CA VAL A 251 -3.29 22.27 15.78
C VAL A 251 -2.57 21.52 16.87
N LEU A 252 -2.85 20.23 16.98
CA LEU A 252 -2.24 19.37 18.00
C LEU A 252 -1.43 18.25 17.36
N LEU A 253 -0.25 18.01 17.92
CA LEU A 253 0.55 16.79 17.69
C LEU A 253 0.65 16.04 19.01
N GLU A 254 0.37 14.73 19.00
CA GLU A 254 0.39 13.91 20.22
C GLU A 254 -0.50 14.45 21.36
N GLY A 255 -1.53 15.25 21.03
CA GLY A 255 -2.40 15.91 22.01
C GLY A 255 -1.86 17.23 22.58
N GLU A 256 -0.66 17.66 22.19
CA GLU A 256 -0.08 18.94 22.56
C GLU A 256 -0.26 19.98 21.45
N CYS A 257 -0.65 21.19 21.83
CA CYS A 257 -0.82 22.31 20.90
C CYS A 257 0.54 22.70 20.31
N ILE A 258 0.60 22.84 18.98
CA ILE A 258 1.77 23.33 18.24
C ILE A 258 1.52 24.68 17.57
N GLY A 259 0.32 25.23 17.69
CA GLY A 259 -0.07 26.48 17.09
C GLY A 259 -1.54 26.48 16.68
N GLN A 260 -1.89 27.42 15.80
CA GLN A 260 -3.26 27.62 15.33
C GLN A 260 -3.30 28.13 13.91
N LEU A 261 -4.45 27.97 13.26
CA LEU A 261 -4.73 28.59 11.97
C LEU A 261 -5.00 30.10 12.13
N THR A 262 -4.74 30.85 11.05
CA THR A 262 -5.15 32.26 10.95
C THR A 262 -6.67 32.39 10.97
N TYR A 263 -7.20 33.58 11.29
CA TYR A 263 -8.64 33.84 11.27
C TYR A 263 -9.31 33.43 9.95
N ALA A 264 -8.73 33.84 8.82
CA ALA A 264 -9.26 33.51 7.49
C ALA A 264 -9.28 31.99 7.22
N MET A 265 -8.26 31.26 7.67
CA MET A 265 -8.22 29.79 7.53
C MET A 265 -9.17 29.11 8.53
N GLY A 266 -9.32 29.65 9.74
CA GLY A 266 -10.33 29.22 10.71
C GLY A 266 -11.74 29.27 10.12
N LEU A 267 -12.13 30.41 9.54
CA LEU A 267 -13.44 30.55 8.88
C LEU A 267 -13.64 29.53 7.75
N ARG A 268 -12.59 29.21 6.99
CA ARG A 268 -12.68 28.26 5.86
C ARG A 268 -12.87 26.82 6.32
N TYR A 269 -12.22 26.40 7.40
CA TYR A 269 -12.12 25.00 7.77
C TYR A 269 -12.89 24.60 9.04
N CYS A 270 -13.40 25.55 9.83
CA CYS A 270 -14.10 25.26 11.08
C CYS A 270 -15.29 24.31 10.88
N ASP A 271 -16.19 24.61 9.95
CA ASP A 271 -17.40 23.82 9.72
C ASP A 271 -17.04 22.42 9.23
N MET A 272 -16.12 22.33 8.27
CA MET A 272 -15.62 21.05 7.75
C MET A 272 -14.95 20.20 8.84
N ALA A 273 -14.11 20.80 9.69
CA ALA A 273 -13.47 20.11 10.79
C ALA A 273 -14.50 19.63 11.83
N GLN A 274 -15.54 20.41 12.10
CA GLN A 274 -16.63 20.03 13.00
C GLN A 274 -17.47 18.88 12.44
N GLU A 275 -17.85 18.95 11.17
CA GLU A 275 -18.58 17.88 10.48
C GLU A 275 -17.76 16.58 10.47
N TRP A 276 -16.47 16.68 10.12
CA TRP A 276 -15.56 15.53 10.12
C TRP A 276 -15.44 14.91 11.51
N ARG A 277 -15.30 15.75 12.54
CA ARG A 277 -15.24 15.32 13.95
C ARG A 277 -16.55 14.67 14.39
N ALA A 278 -17.70 15.20 14.00
CA ALA A 278 -19.00 14.59 14.32
C ALA A 278 -19.12 13.18 13.72
N ARG A 279 -18.53 12.97 12.54
CA ARG A 279 -18.62 11.71 11.80
C ARG A 279 -17.58 10.66 12.22
N THR A 280 -16.39 11.10 12.65
CA THR A 280 -15.23 10.22 12.90
C THR A 280 -14.70 10.27 14.34
N GLY A 281 -15.27 11.15 15.17
CA GLY A 281 -14.85 11.42 16.56
C GLY A 281 -13.70 12.43 16.69
N ARG A 282 -12.85 12.58 15.65
CA ARG A 282 -11.67 13.48 15.67
C ARG A 282 -11.45 14.12 14.29
N ALA A 283 -11.09 15.40 14.26
CA ALA A 283 -10.68 16.05 13.01
C ALA A 283 -9.18 15.85 12.79
N LEU A 284 -8.80 14.77 12.11
CA LEU A 284 -7.40 14.47 11.80
C LEU A 284 -7.02 14.97 10.41
N CYS A 285 -5.82 15.47 10.23
CA CYS A 285 -5.24 15.83 8.94
C CYS A 285 -3.78 15.40 8.86
N GLU A 286 -3.26 15.28 7.63
CA GLU A 286 -1.83 15.07 7.42
C GLU A 286 -1.09 16.40 7.59
N ALA A 287 0.18 16.34 8.02
CA ALA A 287 1.02 17.52 8.19
C ALA A 287 2.48 17.18 7.90
N VAL A 288 3.19 18.10 7.26
CA VAL A 288 4.62 17.98 6.97
C VAL A 288 5.37 18.94 7.86
N ILE A 289 6.35 18.41 8.61
CA ILE A 289 7.27 19.22 9.41
C ILE A 289 8.60 19.33 8.67
N THR A 290 9.04 20.56 8.43
CA THR A 290 10.30 20.89 7.75
C THR A 290 11.19 21.74 8.66
N ASN A 291 12.51 21.66 8.44
CA ASN A 291 13.45 22.58 9.07
C ASN A 291 13.76 23.73 8.09
N GLU A 292 13.37 24.95 8.43
CA GLU A 292 13.63 26.16 7.64
C GLU A 292 14.86 26.94 8.14
N GLY A 293 15.87 26.23 8.66
CA GLY A 293 17.13 26.81 9.11
C GLY A 293 16.94 27.79 10.26
N THR A 294 17.09 29.09 9.99
CA THR A 294 17.01 30.15 11.02
C THR A 294 15.61 30.34 11.60
N ARG A 295 14.57 29.88 10.90
CA ARG A 295 13.18 29.93 11.41
C ARG A 295 12.84 28.76 12.33
N GLY A 296 13.71 27.75 12.42
CA GLY A 296 13.46 26.52 13.16
C GLY A 296 12.55 25.57 12.39
N LEU A 297 11.89 24.69 13.14
CA LEU A 297 10.92 23.74 12.60
C LEU A 297 9.61 24.46 12.27
N GLN A 298 9.05 24.17 11.11
CA GLN A 298 7.76 24.66 10.63
C GLN A 298 6.87 23.47 10.28
N ALA A 299 5.59 23.52 10.64
CA ALA A 299 4.59 22.54 10.26
C ALA A 299 3.59 23.17 9.29
N ASN A 300 3.35 22.43 8.21
CA ASN A 300 2.34 22.76 7.22
C ASN A 300 1.30 21.64 7.21
N LEU A 301 0.04 21.98 7.47
CA LEU A 301 -1.07 21.05 7.37
C LEU A 301 -1.42 20.80 5.91
N LEU A 302 -1.87 19.59 5.61
CA LEU A 302 -2.46 19.24 4.32
C LEU A 302 -3.97 19.15 4.51
N LEU A 303 -4.67 20.16 3.97
CA LEU A 303 -6.11 20.33 4.10
C LEU A 303 -6.79 20.26 2.73
N PRO A 304 -8.12 20.02 2.70
CA PRO A 304 -8.90 20.04 1.46
C PRO A 304 -8.90 21.42 0.81
N ARG A 305 -9.15 21.47 -0.50
CA ARG A 305 -9.40 22.74 -1.20
C ARG A 305 -10.76 23.35 -0.88
#